data_AF-A0A6A7MEZ5-F1
#
_entry.id   AF-A0A6A7MEZ5-F1
#
_cell.length_a   1.000
_cell.length_b   1.000
_cell.length_c   1.000
_cell.angle_alpha   90.00
_cell.angle_beta   90.00
_cell.angle_gamma   90.00
#
_symmetry.space_group_name_H-M   'P 1'
#
loop_
_entity.id
_entity.type
_entity.pdbx_description
1 polymer ?
#
loop_
_entity_poly.entity_id
_entity_poly.type
_entity_poly.pdbx_seq_one_letter_code
_entity_poly.pdbx_strand_id
1 'polypeptide(L)'
;MALDIVDLRERPHHGTPLATLRDGIAAIVGNGQGVPFALVAESDGQVCGNTLVIDSDEPTKPELGPWVAAVWVDEPMWRAST
;
A
#
# COMPACT_ATOMS: atom_id res chain seq x y z
N MET A 1 -3.10 7.56 -12.53
CA MET A 1 -2.35 6.47 -13.16
C MET A 1 -2.41 5.31 -12.18
N ALA A 2 -3.40 4.44 -12.33
CA ALA A 2 -3.60 3.28 -11.46
C ALA A 2 -2.45 2.29 -11.70
N LEU A 3 -1.77 1.87 -10.64
CA LEU A 3 -0.85 0.74 -10.69
C LEU A 3 -1.71 -0.53 -10.68
N ASP A 4 -1.92 -1.12 -11.85
CA ASP A 4 -2.68 -2.35 -12.01
C ASP A 4 -1.93 -3.50 -11.32
N ILE A 5 -2.41 -3.90 -10.13
CA ILE A 5 -1.84 -4.97 -9.29
C ILE A 5 -1.84 -6.34 -10.01
N VAL A 6 -2.59 -6.47 -11.10
CA VAL A 6 -2.76 -7.71 -11.86
C VAL A 6 -1.61 -7.97 -12.86
N ASP A 7 -0.80 -6.96 -13.22
CA ASP A 7 0.29 -7.03 -14.21
C ASP A 7 1.69 -7.37 -13.61
N LEU A 8 1.73 -8.22 -12.59
CA LEU A 8 3.01 -8.66 -11.99
C LEU A 8 3.49 -10.04 -12.46
N ARG A 9 2.68 -10.77 -13.26
CA ARG A 9 2.97 -12.16 -13.64
C ARG A 9 3.76 -12.32 -14.95
N GLU A 10 3.81 -11.30 -15.80
CA GLU A 10 4.46 -11.40 -17.12
C GLU A 10 5.71 -10.52 -17.29
N ARG A 11 6.14 -9.79 -16.25
CA ARG A 11 7.34 -8.97 -16.34
C ARG A 11 8.62 -9.81 -16.12
N PRO A 12 9.66 -9.67 -16.98
CA PRO A 12 10.95 -10.25 -16.68
C PRO A 12 11.41 -9.77 -15.30
N HIS A 13 11.92 -10.68 -14.46
CA HIS A 13 12.35 -10.43 -13.08
C HIS A 13 13.53 -9.44 -13.01
N HIS A 14 13.27 -8.17 -13.27
CA HIS A 14 14.17 -7.08 -12.96
C HIS A 14 13.64 -6.47 -11.68
N GLY A 15 14.34 -6.73 -10.57
CA GLY A 15 14.05 -6.07 -9.32
C GLY A 15 14.09 -4.56 -9.50
N THR A 16 13.16 -3.84 -8.86
CA THR A 16 13.18 -2.39 -8.83
C THR A 16 14.33 -1.92 -7.94
N PRO A 17 15.17 -0.95 -8.36
CA PRO A 17 16.20 -0.40 -7.49
C PRO A 17 15.60 0.14 -6.19
N LEU A 18 16.25 -0.14 -5.06
CA LEU A 18 15.77 0.28 -3.74
C LEU A 18 15.54 1.81 -3.66
N ALA A 19 16.40 2.60 -4.31
CA ALA A 19 16.25 4.05 -4.38
C ALA A 19 14.89 4.43 -5.00
N THR A 20 14.52 3.80 -6.12
CA THR A 20 13.24 4.04 -6.79
C THR A 20 12.04 3.66 -5.91
N LEU A 21 12.12 2.56 -5.17
CA LEU A 21 11.07 2.17 -4.22
C LEU A 21 10.94 3.20 -3.08
N ARG A 22 12.08 3.61 -2.52
CA ARG A 22 12.12 4.59 -1.43
C ARG A 22 11.55 5.94 -1.86
N ASP A 23 11.90 6.40 -3.05
CA ASP A 23 11.42 7.68 -3.59
C ASP A 23 9.90 7.64 -3.80
N GLY A 24 9.36 6.52 -4.29
CA GLY A 24 7.91 6.31 -4.40
C GLY A 24 7.19 6.34 -3.05
N ILE A 25 7.73 5.67 -2.03
CA ILE A 25 7.16 5.68 -0.67
C ILE A 25 7.21 7.08 -0.06
N ALA A 26 8.34 7.78 -0.21
CA ALA A 26 8.50 9.14 0.30
C ALA A 26 7.48 10.11 -0.31
N ALA A 27 7.17 9.96 -1.60
CA ALA A 27 6.14 10.76 -2.28
C ALA A 27 4.72 10.50 -1.75
N ILE A 28 4.46 9.35 -1.13
CA ILE A 28 3.17 9.01 -0.50
C ILE A 28 3.14 9.51 0.94
N VAL A 29 4.18 9.20 1.74
CA VAL A 29 4.20 9.44 3.19
C VAL A 29 4.55 10.90 3.53
N GLY A 30 5.31 11.58 2.66
CA GLY A 30 5.84 12.92 2.91
C GLY A 30 4.86 14.08 2.75
N ASN A 31 3.65 13.85 2.25
CA ASN A 31 2.74 14.93 1.84
C ASN A 31 1.88 15.53 2.95
N GLY A 32 2.00 15.05 4.20
CA GLY A 32 1.53 15.75 5.39
C GLY A 32 0.10 16.30 5.33
N GLN A 33 -0.86 15.48 5.79
CA GLN A 33 -2.31 15.73 5.90
C GLN A 33 -3.10 15.46 4.60
N GLY A 34 -3.76 14.29 4.54
CA GLY A 34 -4.70 13.93 3.48
C GLY A 34 -4.36 12.61 2.81
N VAL A 35 -4.93 12.40 1.64
CA VAL A 35 -4.74 11.22 0.78
C VAL A 35 -3.78 11.61 -0.36
N PRO A 36 -2.84 10.73 -0.77
CA PRO A 36 -2.61 9.38 -0.28
C PRO A 36 -1.84 9.33 1.05
N PHE A 37 -2.06 8.27 1.84
CA PHE A 37 -1.29 8.00 3.05
C PHE A 37 -1.17 6.49 3.28
N ALA A 38 -0.17 6.09 4.07
CA ALA A 38 0.00 4.72 4.52
C ALA A 38 0.00 4.65 6.05
N LEU A 39 -0.58 3.58 6.59
CA LEU A 39 -0.47 3.22 8.00
C LEU A 39 0.30 1.90 8.10
N VAL A 40 1.14 1.80 9.12
CA VAL A 40 1.83 0.55 9.47
C VAL A 40 1.31 0.04 10.81
N ALA A 41 1.09 -1.27 10.89
CA ALA A 41 0.87 -1.93 12.16
C ALA A 41 2.23 -2.36 12.72
N GLU A 42 2.46 -2.06 14.00
CA GLU A 42 3.67 -2.44 14.71
C GLU A 42 3.31 -3.23 15.97
N SER A 43 4.03 -4.32 16.22
CA SER A 43 3.96 -5.09 17.45
C SER A 43 5.37 -5.37 17.94
N ASP A 44 5.67 -5.05 19.19
CA ASP A 44 6.99 -5.26 19.81
C ASP A 44 8.17 -4.72 18.98
N GLY A 45 8.01 -3.56 18.36
CA GLY A 45 9.05 -2.96 17.52
C GLY A 45 9.19 -3.56 16.13
N GLN A 46 8.31 -4.50 15.74
CA GLN A 46 8.30 -5.12 14.41
C GLN A 46 7.07 -4.71 13.62
N VAL A 47 7.27 -4.30 12.36
CA VAL A 47 6.17 -4.03 11.44
C VAL A 47 5.51 -5.36 11.07
N CYS A 48 4.20 -5.47 11.33
CA CYS A 48 3.44 -6.71 11.15
C CYS A 48 2.23 -6.55 10.22
N GLY A 49 2.12 -5.40 9.55
CA GLY A 49 1.08 -5.15 8.56
C GLY A 49 1.15 -3.73 8.01
N ASN A 50 0.40 -3.48 6.94
CA ASN A 50 0.14 -2.12 6.48
C ASN A 50 -1.24 -1.96 5.85
N THR A 51 -1.62 -0.71 5.65
CA THR A 51 -2.64 -0.31 4.69
C THR A 51 -2.17 0.92 3.92
N LEU A 52 -2.46 0.96 2.61
CA LEU A 52 -2.24 2.11 1.73
C LEU A 52 -3.60 2.66 1.31
N VAL A 53 -3.83 3.93 1.63
CA VAL A 53 -5.04 4.66 1.26
C VAL A 53 -4.72 5.65 0.14
N ILE A 54 -5.52 5.63 -0.92
CA ILE A 54 -5.40 6.50 -2.09
C ILE A 54 -6.72 7.18 -2.42
N ASP A 55 -6.67 8.20 -3.28
CA ASP A 55 -7.88 8.70 -3.91
C ASP A 55 -8.45 7.57 -4.76
N SER A 56 -9.78 7.41 -4.76
CA SER A 56 -10.44 6.41 -5.62
C SER A 56 -9.96 6.60 -7.06
N ASP A 57 -9.36 5.57 -7.63
CA ASP A 57 -8.98 5.54 -9.04
C ASP A 57 -10.09 4.93 -9.92
N GLU A 58 -11.27 4.66 -9.35
CA GLU A 58 -12.48 4.22 -10.04
C GLU A 58 -13.46 5.39 -10.26
N PRO A 59 -13.52 5.92 -11.48
CA PRO A 59 -14.35 7.09 -11.77
C PRO A 59 -15.85 6.77 -11.79
N THR A 60 -16.25 5.49 -11.88
CA THR A 60 -17.67 5.12 -11.95
C THR A 60 -18.36 5.06 -10.58
N LYS A 61 -17.60 5.11 -9.48
CA LYS A 61 -18.11 5.03 -8.10
C LYS A 61 -17.44 6.06 -7.17
N PRO A 62 -17.55 7.37 -7.46
CA PRO A 62 -16.88 8.42 -6.70
C PRO A 62 -17.27 8.46 -5.22
N GLU A 63 -18.48 7.98 -4.88
CA GLU A 63 -19.01 7.92 -3.52
C GLU A 63 -18.33 6.86 -2.63
N LEU A 64 -17.57 5.93 -3.22
CA LEU A 64 -16.86 4.89 -2.47
C LEU A 64 -15.43 5.29 -2.08
N GLY A 65 -14.99 6.51 -2.39
CA GLY A 65 -13.68 7.05 -1.99
C GLY A 65 -13.60 7.47 -0.52
N PRO A 66 -12.40 7.52 0.09
CA PRO A 66 -11.11 7.07 -0.44
C PRO A 66 -10.96 5.54 -0.41
N TRP A 67 -9.95 5.01 -1.10
CA TRP A 67 -9.79 3.56 -1.31
C TRP A 67 -8.60 2.98 -0.57
N VAL A 68 -8.76 1.76 -0.05
CA VAL A 68 -7.66 0.92 0.40
C VAL A 68 -7.11 0.18 -0.82
N ALA A 69 -5.96 0.62 -1.33
CA ALA A 69 -5.33 0.02 -2.51
C ALA A 69 -4.48 -1.20 -2.18
N ALA A 70 -3.94 -1.26 -0.97
CA ALA A 70 -3.18 -2.40 -0.50
C ALA A 70 -3.39 -2.58 1.01
N VAL A 71 -3.55 -3.83 1.43
CA VAL A 71 -3.56 -4.23 2.83
C VAL A 71 -2.85 -5.57 2.95
N TRP A 72 -1.96 -5.68 3.93
CA TRP A 72 -1.37 -6.95 4.31
C TRP A 72 -1.22 -7.01 5.82
N VAL A 73 -1.24 -8.23 6.33
CA VAL A 73 -0.99 -8.55 7.73
C VAL A 73 -0.13 -9.81 7.74
N ASP A 74 0.85 -9.85 8.63
CA ASP A 74 1.66 -11.04 8.85
C ASP A 74 0.77 -12.23 9.26
N GLU A 75 1.01 -13.40 8.67
CA GLU A 75 0.19 -14.59 8.93
C GLU A 75 0.10 -14.96 10.42
N PRO A 76 1.20 -14.89 11.23
CA PRO A 76 1.10 -15.12 12.66
C PRO A 76 0.12 -14.19 13.38
N MET A 77 0.01 -12.93 12.97
CA MET A 77 -0.88 -11.95 13.60
C MET A 77 -2.34 -12.18 13.20
N TRP A 78 -2.58 -12.63 11.96
CA TRP A 78 -3.92 -13.01 11.52
C TRP A 78 -4.52 -14.13 12.38
N ARG A 79 -3.72 -15.17 12.69
CA ARG A 79 -4.20 -16.36 13.43
C ARG A 79 -4.37 -16.15 14.94
N ALA A 80 -3.75 -15.12 15.52
CA ALA A 80 -3.88 -14.81 16.94
C ALA A 80 -5.22 -14.12 17.30
N SER A 81 -6.03 -13.78 16.30
CA SER A 81 -7.26 -12.99 16.44
C SER A 81 -8.54 -13.84 16.52
N THR A 82 -8.43 -15.17 16.47
CA THR A 82 -9.52 -16.17 16.52
C THR A 82 -9.30 -17.16 17.65
#